data_AF-A0A453RDU5-F1
#
_entry.id   AF-A0A453RDU5-F1
#
_cell.length_a   1.000
_cell.length_b   1.000
_cell.length_c   1.000
_cell.angle_alpha   90.00
_cell.angle_beta   90.00
_cell.angle_gamma   90.00
#
_symmetry.space_group_name_H-M   'P 1'
#
loop_
_entity.id
_entity.type
_entity.pdbx_description
1 polymer ?
#
loop_
_entity_poly.entity_id
_entity_poly.type
_entity_poly.pdbx_seq_one_letter_code
_entity_poly.pdbx_strand_id
1 'polypeptide(L)'
;MPPSPSCILGLIYRLPPNSDPWMRFHGANPPRPCPLFRPSPGVDGCARAARRWWFLSPVRHGSTAVTLNTDGGFARFSVGDPGPNQNGGQNQPPAKKKMSKKSKVNQLKWYRLKAKKKMKSPNPEVRIRYKLGKAKRKEEWLIEKLRKYEAPRAPELVHDPEILTEEEKFYLKRTGEKKKNYVPVGRRGVFGGVVLNMHLHWKKHETMQVVCKPCRPGQVYEYAEELARLSKGTVIDIKPNNTIIFYRGKNYVQPKVMSPPDTLSKQKALEKYRYEQSLEHTSKFVEQLEQELEDYQKHVALFKKREGAISEQISNEDSAVDDLTTNSDTD
;
A
#
# COMPACT_ATOMS: atom_id res chain seq x y z
N MET A 1 3.44 -72.66 -0.78
CA MET A 1 3.84 -73.03 0.59
C MET A 1 5.17 -72.34 0.89
N PRO A 2 5.26 -71.54 1.97
CA PRO A 2 6.36 -70.61 2.20
C PRO A 2 7.58 -71.29 2.85
N PRO A 3 8.73 -70.61 2.87
CA PRO A 3 9.18 -70.10 4.16
C PRO A 3 9.55 -68.61 4.16
N SER A 4 9.56 -68.08 5.37
CA SER A 4 9.65 -66.68 5.81
C SER A 4 11.12 -66.22 6.00
N PRO A 5 11.42 -65.05 6.63
CA PRO A 5 11.90 -63.86 5.93
C PRO A 5 13.29 -63.40 6.41
N SER A 6 14.14 -62.92 5.51
CA SER A 6 15.31 -62.14 5.92
C SER A 6 15.93 -61.44 4.71
N CYS A 7 15.59 -60.17 4.53
CA CYS A 7 16.31 -59.31 3.61
C CYS A 7 16.26 -57.84 4.05
N ILE A 8 17.47 -57.30 4.25
CA ILE A 8 17.89 -55.94 3.91
C ILE A 8 17.60 -54.85 4.96
N LEU A 9 18.59 -54.65 5.83
CA LEU A 9 18.89 -53.33 6.41
C LEU A 9 20.29 -52.94 5.96
N GLY A 10 20.37 -51.87 5.16
CA GLY A 10 21.62 -51.29 4.69
C GLY A 10 21.43 -49.80 4.41
N LEU A 11 22.26 -49.00 5.11
CA LEU A 11 22.80 -47.69 4.68
C LEU A 11 21.81 -46.49 4.69
N ILE A 12 22.08 -45.31 5.27
CA ILE A 12 23.29 -44.46 5.25
C ILE A 12 23.18 -43.30 6.29
N TYR A 13 24.29 -43.08 7.04
CA TYR A 13 24.92 -41.84 7.56
C TYR A 13 24.10 -40.73 8.27
N ARG A 14 24.34 -40.39 9.55
CA ARG A 14 25.50 -39.73 10.24
C ARG A 14 25.39 -38.19 10.27
N LEU A 15 24.97 -37.64 11.42
CA LEU A 15 25.15 -36.25 11.84
C LEU A 15 26.33 -36.16 12.84
N PRO A 16 27.21 -35.15 12.80
CA PRO A 16 28.21 -34.92 13.85
C PRO A 16 27.75 -33.87 14.87
N PRO A 17 28.20 -33.96 16.13
CA PRO A 17 28.00 -32.94 17.15
C PRO A 17 29.17 -31.95 17.22
N ASN A 18 28.82 -30.83 17.84
CA ASN A 18 29.53 -29.57 18.03
C ASN A 18 30.63 -29.67 19.10
N SER A 19 31.86 -29.24 18.81
CA SER A 19 32.86 -28.89 19.83
C SER A 19 33.95 -27.98 19.26
N ASP A 20 34.08 -26.77 19.82
CA ASP A 20 35.24 -25.90 19.66
C ASP A 20 35.72 -25.40 21.03
N PRO A 21 36.99 -25.65 21.39
CA PRO A 21 37.68 -24.98 22.48
C PRO A 21 38.82 -24.08 21.98
N TRP A 22 39.21 -23.09 22.80
CA TRP A 22 40.55 -22.49 23.02
C TRP A 22 40.60 -20.95 23.12
N MET A 23 41.64 -20.53 23.86
CA MET A 23 41.81 -19.33 24.69
C MET A 23 42.33 -18.04 23.99
N ARG A 24 42.16 -16.92 24.72
CA ARG A 24 43.02 -15.71 24.94
C ARG A 24 44.32 -15.59 24.10
N PHE A 25 44.68 -14.40 23.59
CA PHE A 25 45.35 -13.35 24.39
C PHE A 25 45.40 -11.93 23.75
N HIS A 26 45.47 -10.93 24.65
CA HIS A 26 46.05 -9.57 24.60
C HIS A 26 45.47 -8.43 23.71
N GLY A 27 44.92 -7.42 24.38
CA GLY A 27 45.52 -6.07 24.44
C GLY A 27 45.05 -5.00 23.45
N ALA A 28 43.99 -4.26 23.78
CA ALA A 28 43.78 -2.88 23.33
C ALA A 28 42.87 -2.10 24.29
N ASN A 29 43.31 -0.91 24.70
CA ASN A 29 42.59 0.00 25.60
C ASN A 29 41.20 0.39 25.06
N PRO A 30 40.15 0.47 25.90
CA PRO A 30 38.87 1.04 25.48
C PRO A 30 38.95 2.58 25.42
N PRO A 31 38.35 3.25 24.42
CA PRO A 31 38.26 4.70 24.42
C PRO A 31 37.28 5.16 25.51
N ARG A 32 37.66 6.24 26.19
CA ARG A 32 36.89 6.89 27.26
C ARG A 32 35.49 7.31 26.77
N PRO A 33 34.45 7.23 27.61
CA PRO A 33 33.13 7.73 27.24
C PRO A 33 33.13 9.26 27.23
N CYS A 34 32.81 9.85 26.08
CA CYS A 34 32.52 11.27 25.97
C CYS A 34 31.30 11.63 26.84
N PRO A 35 31.30 12.81 27.49
CA PRO A 35 30.34 13.13 28.53
C PRO A 35 28.93 13.34 27.98
N LEU A 36 27.96 12.87 28.77
CA LEU A 36 26.55 13.17 28.63
C LEU A 36 26.33 14.67 28.44
N PHE A 37 25.73 15.03 27.30
CA PHE A 37 25.12 16.33 27.11
C PHE A 37 23.89 16.41 28.03
N ARG A 38 24.03 17.16 29.11
CA ARG A 38 22.94 17.54 30.03
C ARG A 38 22.27 18.79 29.45
N PRO A 39 20.99 18.78 29.06
CA PRO A 39 20.28 20.02 28.81
C PRO A 39 19.69 20.53 30.12
N SER A 40 19.93 21.80 30.45
CA SER A 40 19.22 22.55 31.49
C SER A 40 19.16 24.01 31.04
N PRO A 41 18.26 24.83 31.56
CA PRO A 41 16.81 24.82 31.37
C PRO A 41 16.34 26.14 30.72
N GLY A 42 15.18 26.12 30.06
CA GLY A 42 14.45 27.35 29.69
C GLY A 42 14.14 27.45 28.21
N VAL A 43 12.89 27.16 27.83
CA VAL A 43 11.86 28.14 27.47
C VAL A 43 10.58 27.36 27.15
N ASP A 44 9.69 27.25 28.13
CA ASP A 44 8.32 26.80 27.92
C ASP A 44 7.60 27.81 27.03
N GLY A 45 7.40 27.48 25.75
CA GLY A 45 6.83 28.47 24.84
C GLY A 45 6.55 28.04 23.41
N CYS A 46 6.24 26.77 23.12
CA CYS A 46 5.75 26.44 21.77
C CYS A 46 4.76 25.26 21.71
N ALA A 47 3.81 25.22 22.65
CA ALA A 47 2.65 24.32 22.62
C ALA A 47 1.35 25.02 22.20
N ARG A 48 1.42 26.08 21.39
CA ARG A 48 0.26 26.90 21.00
C ARG A 48 0.12 27.25 19.51
N ALA A 49 0.88 26.60 18.62
CA ALA A 49 0.77 26.82 17.17
C ALA A 49 -0.08 25.77 16.42
N ALA A 50 -0.45 24.65 17.05
CA ALA A 50 -1.17 23.55 16.39
C ALA A 50 -2.71 23.57 16.55
N ARG A 51 -3.30 24.67 17.05
CA ARG A 51 -4.76 24.80 17.27
C ARG A 51 -5.44 25.94 16.50
N ARG A 52 -4.81 26.49 15.46
CA ARG A 52 -5.42 27.61 14.67
C ARG A 52 -5.62 27.33 13.18
N TRP A 53 -5.26 26.14 12.68
CA TRP A 53 -5.48 25.77 11.27
C TRP A 53 -6.86 25.14 10.98
N TRP A 54 -7.70 24.93 12.00
CA TRP A 54 -9.04 24.33 11.83
C TRP A 54 -10.15 25.37 11.61
N PHE A 55 -9.85 26.67 11.57
CA PHE A 55 -10.85 27.75 11.45
C PHE A 55 -10.78 28.60 10.19
N LEU A 56 -9.96 28.26 9.18
CA LEU A 56 -10.09 28.85 7.85
C LEU A 56 -10.71 27.82 6.90
N SER A 57 -12.04 27.79 6.89
CA SER A 57 -12.76 27.28 5.72
C SER A 57 -12.56 28.30 4.59
N PRO A 58 -12.33 27.88 3.32
CA PRO A 58 -12.40 28.80 2.21
C PRO A 58 -13.80 29.39 2.17
N VAL A 59 -13.90 30.72 2.25
CA VAL A 59 -15.14 31.44 1.96
C VAL A 59 -15.46 31.14 0.50
N ARG A 60 -16.49 30.32 0.28
CA ARG A 60 -17.09 30.20 -1.06
C ARG A 60 -17.70 31.56 -1.38
N HIS A 61 -17.07 32.31 -2.27
CA HIS A 61 -17.75 33.43 -2.93
C HIS A 61 -18.81 32.78 -3.82
N GLY A 62 -20.06 32.77 -3.35
CA GLY A 62 -21.19 32.56 -4.24
C GLY A 62 -21.31 33.81 -5.10
N SER A 63 -21.32 33.67 -6.42
CA SER A 63 -21.57 34.79 -7.32
C SER A 63 -22.98 35.32 -7.06
N THR A 64 -23.12 36.40 -6.29
CA THR A 64 -24.35 37.18 -6.23
C THR A 64 -24.37 38.06 -7.47
N ALA A 65 -25.24 37.77 -8.43
CA ALA A 65 -25.44 38.63 -9.58
C ALA A 65 -25.96 39.99 -9.10
N VAL A 66 -25.21 41.05 -9.37
CA VAL A 66 -25.61 42.43 -9.09
C VAL A 66 -26.21 42.98 -10.36
N THR A 67 -27.47 43.39 -10.32
CA THR A 67 -28.13 44.05 -11.45
C THR A 67 -28.08 45.56 -11.25
N LEU A 68 -27.76 46.28 -12.33
CA LEU A 68 -27.73 47.74 -12.40
C LEU A 68 -28.98 48.19 -13.16
N ASN A 69 -29.88 48.89 -12.49
CA ASN A 69 -31.03 49.52 -13.13
C ASN A 69 -30.80 51.04 -13.18
N THR A 70 -31.05 51.66 -14.33
CA THR A 70 -30.75 53.08 -14.61
C THR A 70 -31.99 53.92 -14.88
N ASP A 71 -33.17 53.39 -14.58
CA ASP A 71 -34.44 53.82 -15.16
C ASP A 71 -35.00 55.11 -14.55
N GLY A 72 -34.30 55.70 -13.57
CA GLY A 72 -34.74 56.90 -12.83
C GLY A 72 -33.68 57.99 -12.69
N GLY A 73 -32.68 58.05 -13.58
CA GLY A 73 -31.64 59.09 -13.55
C GLY A 73 -30.58 58.95 -12.44
N PHE A 74 -30.70 57.92 -11.60
CA PHE A 74 -29.69 57.52 -10.60
C PHE A 74 -29.45 56.01 -10.69
N ALA A 75 -28.19 55.60 -10.65
CA ALA A 75 -27.79 54.19 -10.67
C ALA A 75 -28.17 53.51 -9.34
N ARG A 76 -29.04 52.48 -9.39
CA ARG A 76 -29.36 51.63 -8.24
C ARG A 76 -28.83 50.21 -8.49
N PHE A 77 -28.08 49.71 -7.51
CA PHE A 77 -27.56 48.35 -7.50
C PHE A 77 -28.47 47.48 -6.61
N SER A 78 -29.07 46.45 -7.19
CA SER A 78 -29.86 45.45 -6.46
C SER A 78 -29.09 44.14 -6.36
N VAL A 79 -28.98 43.61 -5.14
CA VAL A 79 -28.34 42.32 -4.85
C VAL A 79 -29.42 41.34 -4.43
N GLY A 80 -29.84 40.51 -5.39
CA GLY A 80 -30.79 39.42 -5.17
C GLY A 80 -32.25 39.86 -5.17
N ASP A 81 -32.92 39.70 -6.31
CA ASP A 81 -34.34 39.33 -6.33
C ASP A 81 -34.65 38.55 -7.62
N PRO A 82 -35.19 37.33 -7.56
CA PRO A 82 -35.69 36.64 -8.75
C PRO A 82 -37.07 37.20 -9.10
N GLY A 83 -37.24 37.63 -10.35
CA GLY A 83 -38.55 38.06 -10.87
C GLY A 83 -39.64 36.99 -10.76
N PRO A 84 -40.92 37.35 -11.02
CA PRO A 84 -42.07 36.50 -10.77
C PRO A 84 -41.98 35.18 -11.54
N ASN A 85 -42.08 34.11 -10.77
CA ASN A 85 -41.80 32.73 -11.11
C ASN A 85 -42.84 32.19 -12.13
N GLN A 86 -42.43 31.92 -13.36
CA GLN A 86 -43.18 31.03 -14.25
C GLN A 86 -42.74 29.58 -13.97
N ASN A 87 -43.72 28.75 -13.63
CA ASN A 87 -43.59 27.36 -13.21
C ASN A 87 -42.74 26.52 -14.17
N GLY A 88 -41.60 26.03 -13.69
CA GLY A 88 -40.81 24.96 -14.31
C GLY A 88 -40.33 23.97 -13.25
N GLY A 89 -41.06 22.87 -13.08
CA GLY A 89 -40.76 21.85 -12.08
C GLY A 89 -39.44 21.13 -12.36
N GLN A 90 -38.37 21.54 -11.69
CA GLN A 90 -37.17 20.73 -11.51
C GLN A 90 -37.20 20.16 -10.10
N ASN A 91 -37.43 18.85 -9.99
CA ASN A 91 -37.28 18.09 -8.75
C ASN A 91 -35.80 18.14 -8.30
N GLN A 92 -35.42 19.18 -7.56
CA GLN A 92 -34.18 19.18 -6.80
C GLN A 92 -34.35 18.19 -5.62
N PRO A 93 -33.39 17.27 -5.41
CA PRO A 93 -33.45 16.39 -4.24
C PRO A 93 -33.50 17.25 -2.96
N PRO A 94 -34.34 16.90 -1.97
CA PRO A 94 -34.56 17.74 -0.81
C PRO A 94 -33.23 18.01 -0.09
N ALA A 95 -32.98 19.28 0.22
CA ALA A 95 -31.79 19.71 0.94
C ALA A 95 -31.67 18.93 2.25
N LYS A 96 -30.65 18.06 2.37
CA LYS A 96 -30.44 17.24 3.57
C LYS A 96 -30.29 18.14 4.80
N LYS A 97 -31.31 18.16 5.67
CA LYS A 97 -31.33 18.93 6.92
C LYS A 97 -30.11 18.53 7.77
N LYS A 98 -29.16 19.46 7.95
CA LYS A 98 -27.94 19.20 8.73
C LYS A 98 -28.32 18.95 10.19
N MET A 99 -27.88 17.81 10.73
CA MET A 99 -28.10 17.47 12.14
C MET A 99 -27.50 18.53 13.06
N SER A 100 -28.16 18.79 14.19
CA SER A 100 -27.61 19.62 15.26
C SER A 100 -26.25 19.10 15.73
N LYS A 101 -25.37 20.01 16.16
CA LYS A 101 -24.03 19.66 16.67
C LYS A 101 -24.13 18.61 17.79
N LYS A 102 -25.11 18.75 18.70
CA LYS A 102 -25.33 17.84 19.83
C LYS A 102 -25.76 16.43 19.37
N SER A 103 -26.66 16.35 18.39
CA SER A 103 -27.12 15.04 17.88
C SER A 103 -26.02 14.32 17.10
N LYS A 104 -25.19 15.05 16.33
CA LYS A 104 -24.02 14.47 15.66
C LYS A 104 -22.99 13.90 16.64
N VAL A 105 -22.73 14.58 17.75
CA VAL A 105 -21.83 14.09 18.80
C VAL A 105 -22.38 12.82 19.45
N ASN A 106 -23.67 12.80 19.80
CA ASN A 106 -24.31 11.61 20.37
C ASN A 106 -24.26 10.41 19.41
N GLN A 107 -24.48 10.64 18.12
CA GLN A 107 -24.37 9.61 17.09
C GLN A 107 -22.94 9.04 17.00
N LEU A 108 -21.91 9.90 16.99
CA LEU A 108 -20.51 9.46 17.01
C LEU A 108 -20.17 8.68 18.29
N LYS A 109 -20.68 9.12 19.45
CA LYS A 109 -20.52 8.41 20.72
C LYS A 109 -21.11 7.00 20.64
N TRP A 110 -22.30 6.85 20.06
CA TRP A 110 -22.95 5.55 19.88
C TRP A 110 -22.15 4.62 18.96
N TYR A 111 -21.65 5.10 17.82
CA TYR A 111 -20.77 4.30 16.95
C TYR A 111 -19.48 3.87 17.65
N ARG A 112 -18.87 4.75 18.46
CA ARG A 112 -17.69 4.43 19.27
C ARG A 112 -18.00 3.33 20.31
N LEU A 113 -19.15 3.41 20.99
CA LEU A 113 -19.58 2.39 21.95
C LEU A 113 -19.81 1.04 21.27
N LYS A 114 -20.49 1.01 20.12
CA LYS A 114 -20.66 -0.22 19.32
C LYS A 114 -19.33 -0.82 18.88
N ALA A 115 -18.38 0.01 18.42
CA ALA A 115 -17.04 -0.44 18.08
C ALA A 115 -16.30 -1.03 19.27
N LYS A 116 -16.34 -0.36 20.44
CA LYS A 116 -15.75 -0.86 21.70
C LYS A 116 -16.36 -2.20 22.11
N LYS A 117 -17.69 -2.37 22.01
CA LYS A 117 -18.36 -3.64 22.33
C LYS A 117 -17.88 -4.79 21.43
N LYS A 118 -17.70 -4.55 20.13
CA LYS A 118 -17.16 -5.55 19.19
C LYS A 118 -15.68 -5.86 19.41
N MET A 119 -14.90 -4.89 19.90
CA MET A 119 -13.48 -5.12 20.19
C MET A 119 -13.24 -5.82 21.53
N LYS A 120 -14.10 -5.58 22.51
CA LYS A 120 -14.06 -6.21 23.84
C LYS A 120 -14.96 -7.44 23.93
N SER A 121 -15.42 -8.00 22.80
CA SER A 121 -16.24 -9.21 22.83
C SER A 121 -15.41 -10.39 23.38
N PRO A 122 -15.99 -11.23 24.27
CA PRO A 122 -15.33 -12.45 24.73
C PRO A 122 -15.05 -13.42 23.58
N ASN A 123 -15.97 -13.49 22.61
CA ASN A 123 -15.79 -14.32 21.42
C ASN A 123 -14.70 -13.72 20.49
N PRO A 124 -13.60 -14.46 20.22
CA PRO A 124 -12.51 -13.99 19.38
C PRO A 124 -12.89 -13.89 17.89
N GLU A 125 -13.78 -14.74 17.39
CA GLU A 125 -14.25 -14.71 16.00
C GLU A 125 -14.92 -13.38 15.65
N VAL A 126 -15.79 -12.89 16.55
CA VAL A 126 -16.46 -11.59 16.40
C VAL A 126 -15.44 -10.46 16.34
N ARG A 127 -14.36 -10.58 17.12
CA ARG A 127 -13.28 -9.60 17.20
C ARG A 127 -12.45 -9.59 15.91
N ILE A 128 -12.07 -10.77 15.41
CA ILE A 128 -11.29 -10.95 14.17
C ILE A 128 -12.10 -10.45 12.97
N ARG A 129 -13.35 -10.90 12.81
CA ARG A 129 -14.26 -10.45 11.73
C ARG A 129 -14.45 -8.92 11.73
N TYR A 130 -14.52 -8.31 12.91
CA TYR A 130 -14.61 -6.84 13.00
C TYR A 130 -13.32 -6.15 12.52
N LYS A 131 -12.13 -6.64 12.90
CA LYS A 131 -10.85 -6.11 12.42
C LYS A 131 -10.73 -6.28 10.90
N LEU A 132 -11.06 -7.47 10.40
CA LEU A 132 -11.00 -7.81 8.97
C LEU A 132 -11.90 -6.88 8.16
N GLY A 133 -13.17 -6.72 8.57
CA GLY A 133 -14.10 -5.81 7.89
C GLY A 133 -13.68 -4.33 7.99
N LYS A 134 -12.84 -3.93 8.95
CA LYS A 134 -12.26 -2.58 9.02
C LYS A 134 -11.04 -2.43 8.10
N ALA A 135 -10.22 -3.47 7.99
CA ALA A 135 -9.06 -3.51 7.12
C ALA A 135 -9.47 -3.53 5.64
N LYS A 136 -10.40 -4.41 5.23
CA LYS A 136 -10.92 -4.47 3.84
C LYS A 136 -11.51 -3.13 3.36
N ARG A 137 -12.31 -2.46 4.19
CA ARG A 137 -12.80 -1.09 3.87
C ARG A 137 -11.69 -0.06 3.69
N LYS A 138 -10.58 -0.20 4.44
CA LYS A 138 -9.44 0.70 4.31
C LYS A 138 -8.67 0.40 3.03
N GLU A 139 -8.48 -0.86 2.72
CA GLU A 139 -7.87 -1.35 1.48
C GLU A 139 -8.63 -0.86 0.23
N GLU A 140 -9.95 -1.08 0.18
CA GLU A 140 -10.81 -0.57 -0.90
C GLU A 140 -10.68 0.95 -1.07
N TRP A 141 -10.69 1.69 0.03
CA TRP A 141 -10.49 3.14 0.01
C TRP A 141 -9.11 3.56 -0.52
N LEU A 142 -8.06 2.82 -0.18
CA LEU A 142 -6.70 3.05 -0.70
C LEU A 142 -6.62 2.75 -2.19
N ILE A 143 -7.24 1.67 -2.65
CA ILE A 143 -7.33 1.32 -4.08
C ILE A 143 -8.08 2.42 -4.84
N GLU A 144 -9.21 2.91 -4.32
CA GLU A 144 -9.97 4.02 -4.94
C GLU A 144 -9.14 5.31 -5.00
N LYS A 145 -8.26 5.55 -4.02
CA LYS A 145 -7.33 6.67 -4.05
C LYS A 145 -6.24 6.48 -5.10
N LEU A 146 -5.67 5.27 -5.22
CA LEU A 146 -4.61 4.98 -6.19
C LEU A 146 -5.10 5.05 -7.64
N ARG A 147 -6.33 4.58 -7.91
CA ARG A 147 -6.99 4.72 -9.23
C ARG A 147 -7.05 6.16 -9.75
N LYS A 148 -7.02 7.16 -8.87
CA LYS A 148 -7.02 8.59 -9.26
C LYS A 148 -5.66 9.08 -9.76
N TYR A 149 -4.59 8.34 -9.45
CA TYR A 149 -3.22 8.64 -9.89
C TYR A 149 -2.80 7.77 -11.09
N GLU A 150 -3.56 6.73 -11.43
CA GLU A 150 -3.40 6.00 -12.68
C GLU A 150 -3.94 6.88 -13.82
N ALA A 151 -3.03 7.49 -14.58
CA ALA A 151 -3.40 8.21 -15.79
C ALA A 151 -3.86 7.20 -16.85
N PRO A 152 -4.91 7.49 -17.64
CA PRO A 152 -5.26 6.67 -18.78
C PRO A 152 -4.06 6.54 -19.69
N ARG A 153 -3.56 5.31 -19.90
CA ARG A 153 -2.55 5.04 -20.92
C ARG A 153 -3.18 5.37 -22.26
N ALA A 154 -2.86 6.54 -22.82
CA ALA A 154 -3.20 6.86 -24.19
C ALA A 154 -2.59 5.76 -25.08
N PRO A 155 -3.32 5.27 -26.09
CA PRO A 155 -2.80 4.26 -27.00
C PRO A 155 -1.50 4.77 -27.60
N GLU A 156 -0.45 3.98 -27.44
CA GLU A 156 0.89 4.30 -27.88
C GLU A 156 0.86 4.39 -29.41
N LEU A 157 1.22 5.57 -29.95
CA LEU A 157 1.60 5.64 -31.35
C LEU A 157 2.77 4.68 -31.51
N VAL A 158 2.64 3.69 -32.39
CA VAL A 158 3.68 2.73 -32.73
C VAL A 158 4.93 3.54 -33.05
N HIS A 159 5.81 3.66 -32.07
CA HIS A 159 7.11 4.26 -32.26
C HIS A 159 7.86 3.22 -33.08
N ASP A 160 8.21 3.56 -34.32
CA ASP A 160 9.08 2.72 -35.14
C ASP A 160 10.32 2.42 -34.30
N PRO A 161 10.48 1.20 -33.76
CA PRO A 161 11.73 0.88 -33.13
C PRO A 161 12.71 0.85 -34.29
N GLU A 162 13.50 1.91 -34.47
CA GLU A 162 14.70 1.86 -35.30
C GLU A 162 15.36 0.53 -34.92
N ILE A 163 15.34 -0.45 -35.84
CA ILE A 163 15.70 -1.83 -35.54
C ILE A 163 17.20 -1.80 -35.23
N LEU A 164 17.53 -1.62 -33.96
CA LEU A 164 18.89 -1.65 -33.46
C LEU A 164 19.41 -3.06 -33.68
N THR A 165 20.48 -3.16 -34.47
CA THR A 165 21.11 -4.45 -34.71
C THR A 165 21.70 -4.98 -33.39
N GLU A 166 21.93 -6.28 -33.30
CA GLU A 166 22.46 -6.89 -32.07
C GLU A 166 23.86 -6.35 -31.73
N GLU A 167 24.66 -6.04 -32.74
CA GLU A 167 25.99 -5.44 -32.60
C GLU A 167 25.89 -4.02 -32.03
N GLU A 168 24.96 -3.21 -32.54
CA GLU A 168 24.69 -1.86 -32.03
C GLU A 168 24.22 -1.90 -30.57
N LYS A 169 23.31 -2.82 -30.23
CA LYS A 169 22.84 -3.01 -28.84
C LYS A 169 24.00 -3.39 -27.92
N PHE A 170 24.87 -4.30 -28.36
CA PHE A 170 26.04 -4.71 -27.58
C PHE A 170 27.03 -3.55 -27.37
N TYR A 171 27.29 -2.76 -28.41
CA TYR A 171 28.13 -1.57 -28.31
C TYR A 171 27.53 -0.54 -27.33
N LEU A 172 26.25 -0.21 -27.48
CA LEU A 172 25.55 0.74 -26.61
C LEU A 172 25.47 0.26 -25.17
N LYS A 173 25.33 -1.05 -24.95
CA LYS A 173 25.37 -1.65 -23.61
C LYS A 173 26.72 -1.39 -22.93
N ARG A 174 27.83 -1.70 -23.62
CA ARG A 174 29.20 -1.45 -23.08
C ARG A 174 29.47 0.03 -22.89
N THR A 175 29.09 0.87 -23.85
CA THR A 175 29.29 2.32 -23.79
C THR A 175 28.44 2.96 -22.70
N GLY A 176 27.18 2.53 -22.56
CA GLY A 176 26.25 2.97 -21.52
C GLY A 176 26.75 2.63 -20.12
N GLU A 177 27.28 1.43 -19.92
CA GLU A 177 27.86 0.98 -18.64
C GLU A 177 29.07 1.81 -18.21
N LYS A 178 29.98 2.12 -19.15
CA LYS A 178 31.19 2.91 -18.86
C LYS A 178 30.89 4.37 -18.53
N LYS A 179 29.79 4.93 -19.06
CA LYS A 179 29.43 6.33 -18.86
C LYS A 179 28.93 6.58 -17.44
N LYS A 180 29.37 7.71 -16.85
CA LYS A 180 28.98 8.16 -15.49
C LYS A 180 27.69 9.00 -15.48
N ASN A 181 26.97 9.07 -16.60
CA ASN A 181 25.75 9.87 -16.73
C ASN A 181 24.58 9.06 -16.20
N TYR A 182 24.05 9.43 -15.03
CA TYR A 182 22.94 8.73 -14.43
C TYR A 182 21.84 9.65 -13.92
N VAL A 183 20.60 9.16 -13.98
CA VAL A 183 19.43 9.79 -13.40
C VAL A 183 18.94 8.93 -12.23
N PRO A 184 18.94 9.45 -10.99
CA PRO A 184 18.46 8.70 -9.84
C PRO A 184 16.93 8.73 -9.78
N VAL A 185 16.31 7.55 -9.67
CA VAL A 185 14.89 7.36 -9.38
C VAL A 185 14.76 6.86 -7.95
N GLY A 186 14.14 7.67 -7.10
CA GLY A 186 13.93 7.38 -5.69
C GLY A 186 12.56 6.76 -5.40
N ARG A 187 12.14 6.82 -4.13
CA ARG A 187 10.82 6.35 -3.64
C ARG A 187 9.61 6.90 -4.39
N ARG A 188 9.74 8.06 -5.05
CA ARG A 188 8.65 8.69 -5.81
C ARG A 188 8.35 7.96 -7.13
N GLY A 189 9.25 7.07 -7.57
CA GLY A 189 9.17 6.45 -8.88
C GLY A 189 9.34 7.44 -10.02
N VAL A 190 8.74 7.10 -11.16
CA VAL A 190 8.75 7.89 -12.39
C VAL A 190 7.77 9.05 -12.28
N PHE A 191 8.25 10.27 -12.54
CA PHE A 191 7.45 11.48 -12.60
C PHE A 191 8.09 12.46 -13.60
N GLY A 192 7.40 13.54 -13.98
CA GLY A 192 7.85 14.42 -15.07
C GLY A 192 9.26 14.98 -14.92
N GLY A 193 9.72 15.21 -13.68
CA GLY A 193 11.09 15.67 -13.42
C GLY A 193 12.18 14.65 -13.75
N VAL A 194 11.88 13.34 -13.72
CA VAL A 194 12.80 12.29 -14.14
C VAL A 194 12.99 12.34 -15.65
N VAL A 195 11.88 12.41 -16.40
CA VAL A 195 11.88 12.47 -17.88
C VAL A 195 12.56 13.75 -18.36
N LEU A 196 12.27 14.89 -17.72
CA LEU A 196 12.98 16.15 -17.95
C LEU A 196 14.49 15.97 -17.80
N ASN A 197 14.93 15.29 -16.73
CA ASN A 197 16.35 15.07 -16.49
C ASN A 197 16.99 14.15 -17.54
N MET A 198 16.25 13.14 -18.02
CA MET A 198 16.69 12.28 -19.13
C MET A 198 16.97 13.10 -20.39
N HIS A 199 16.02 13.95 -20.80
CA HIS A 199 16.18 14.78 -21.99
C HIS A 199 17.34 15.78 -21.87
N LEU A 200 17.65 16.25 -20.65
CA LEU A 200 18.82 17.10 -20.40
C LEU A 200 20.14 16.34 -20.62
N HIS A 201 20.26 15.10 -20.15
CA HIS A 201 21.43 14.26 -20.42
C HIS A 201 21.57 13.93 -21.91
N TRP A 202 20.45 13.66 -22.58
CA TRP A 202 20.43 13.32 -24.00
C TRP A 202 20.83 14.45 -24.95
N LYS A 203 20.85 15.70 -24.48
CA LYS A 203 21.39 16.82 -25.26
C LYS A 203 22.87 16.61 -25.64
N LYS A 204 23.66 16.01 -24.76
CA LYS A 204 25.10 15.81 -24.94
C LYS A 204 25.52 14.35 -25.11
N HIS A 205 24.69 13.42 -24.63
CA HIS A 205 25.05 12.02 -24.55
C HIS A 205 23.99 11.15 -25.22
N GLU A 206 24.42 10.25 -26.10
CA GLU A 206 23.57 9.25 -26.74
C GLU A 206 22.93 8.24 -25.76
N THR A 207 23.65 7.92 -24.67
CA THR A 207 23.25 6.90 -23.69
C THR A 207 23.36 7.45 -22.27
N MET A 208 22.48 6.97 -21.41
CA MET A 208 22.44 7.30 -19.99
C MET A 208 21.95 6.13 -19.15
N GLN A 209 22.26 6.16 -17.85
CA GLN A 209 21.80 5.17 -16.88
C GLN A 209 20.67 5.74 -16.02
N VAL A 210 19.68 4.93 -15.68
CA VAL A 210 18.64 5.27 -14.71
C VAL A 210 18.80 4.34 -13.52
N VAL A 211 19.14 4.88 -12.36
CA VAL A 211 19.40 4.09 -11.14
C VAL A 211 18.18 4.16 -10.23
N CYS A 212 17.48 3.04 -10.06
CA CYS A 212 16.24 2.96 -9.29
C CYS A 212 16.53 2.44 -7.87
N LYS A 213 16.61 3.33 -6.88
CA LYS A 213 16.86 2.97 -5.46
C LYS A 213 16.04 3.84 -4.50
N PRO A 214 15.22 3.28 -3.59
CA PRO A 214 14.85 1.86 -3.44
C PRO A 214 13.84 1.42 -4.50
N CYS A 215 13.92 0.15 -4.94
CA CYS A 215 12.99 -0.44 -5.90
C CYS A 215 12.58 -1.84 -5.43
N ARG A 216 11.30 -2.18 -5.57
CA ARG A 216 10.82 -3.54 -5.34
C ARG A 216 11.33 -4.46 -6.47
N PRO A 217 11.54 -5.77 -6.23
CA PRO A 217 11.80 -6.70 -7.33
C PRO A 217 10.63 -6.65 -8.31
N GLY A 218 10.92 -6.67 -9.62
CA GLY A 218 9.91 -6.54 -10.67
C GLY A 218 9.53 -5.09 -11.05
N GLN A 219 9.52 -4.17 -10.09
CA GLN A 219 9.12 -2.77 -10.33
C GLN A 219 10.06 -2.01 -11.29
N VAL A 220 11.30 -2.47 -11.45
CA VAL A 220 12.26 -1.90 -12.41
C VAL A 220 11.74 -2.03 -13.85
N TYR A 221 11.05 -3.13 -14.17
CA TYR A 221 10.50 -3.35 -15.51
C TYR A 221 9.34 -2.39 -15.80
N GLU A 222 8.44 -2.18 -14.84
CA GLU A 222 7.36 -1.18 -14.94
C GLU A 222 7.93 0.23 -15.14
N TYR A 223 8.99 0.59 -14.42
CA TYR A 223 9.66 1.86 -14.62
C TYR A 223 10.35 1.95 -15.98
N ALA A 224 10.92 0.87 -16.49
CA ALA A 224 11.55 0.85 -17.81
C ALA A 224 10.50 1.09 -18.91
N GLU A 225 9.37 0.40 -18.85
CA GLU A 225 8.23 0.56 -19.77
C GLU A 225 7.68 1.99 -19.72
N GLU A 226 7.39 2.50 -18.53
CA GLU A 226 6.81 3.84 -18.37
C GLU A 226 7.79 4.95 -18.81
N LEU A 227 9.09 4.79 -18.53
CA LEU A 227 10.10 5.73 -19.00
C LEU A 227 10.27 5.65 -20.52
N ALA A 228 10.26 4.46 -21.13
CA ALA A 228 10.33 4.31 -22.57
C ALA A 228 9.16 5.04 -23.25
N ARG A 229 7.95 4.82 -22.75
CA ARG A 229 6.71 5.48 -23.22
C ARG A 229 6.79 7.01 -23.10
N LEU A 230 7.18 7.52 -21.93
CA LEU A 230 7.17 8.96 -21.66
C LEU A 230 8.30 9.73 -22.36
N SER A 231 9.49 9.12 -22.42
CA SER A 231 10.70 9.77 -22.94
C SER A 231 10.96 9.47 -24.42
N LYS A 232 10.27 8.46 -24.98
CA LYS A 232 10.50 7.89 -26.32
C LYS A 232 11.94 7.34 -26.49
N GLY A 233 12.59 6.99 -25.38
CA GLY A 233 13.89 6.35 -25.40
C GLY A 233 13.76 4.83 -25.51
N THR A 234 14.77 4.20 -26.11
CA THR A 234 14.86 2.74 -26.20
C THR A 234 15.58 2.16 -24.99
N VAL A 235 14.99 1.14 -24.37
CA VAL A 235 15.64 0.36 -23.30
C VAL A 235 16.65 -0.60 -23.95
N ILE A 236 17.92 -0.49 -23.58
CA ILE A 236 18.98 -1.36 -24.11
C ILE A 236 19.20 -2.58 -23.21
N ASP A 237 19.32 -2.35 -21.91
CA ASP A 237 19.65 -3.40 -20.93
C ASP A 237 19.13 -3.02 -19.55
N ILE A 238 18.64 -4.01 -18.80
CA ILE A 238 18.23 -3.86 -17.41
C ILE A 238 19.16 -4.71 -16.55
N LYS A 239 19.92 -4.05 -15.67
CA LYS A 239 20.88 -4.70 -14.80
C LYS A 239 20.25 -5.13 -13.48
N PRO A 240 20.77 -6.21 -12.85
CA PRO A 240 20.28 -6.69 -11.55
C PRO A 240 20.45 -5.67 -10.43
N ASN A 241 21.33 -4.67 -10.59
CA ASN A 241 21.52 -3.59 -9.62
C ASN A 241 20.44 -2.50 -9.67
N ASN A 242 19.26 -2.80 -10.25
CA ASN A 242 18.16 -1.87 -10.52
C ASN A 242 18.59 -0.66 -11.37
N THR A 243 19.50 -0.89 -12.31
CA THR A 243 19.99 0.14 -13.24
C THR A 243 19.52 -0.17 -14.64
N ILE A 244 18.86 0.79 -15.28
CA ILE A 244 18.36 0.66 -16.65
C ILE A 244 19.26 1.50 -17.56
N ILE A 245 19.72 0.93 -18.68
CA ILE A 245 20.48 1.66 -19.69
C ILE A 245 19.51 2.10 -20.79
N PHE A 246 19.42 3.41 -20.99
CA PHE A 246 18.57 4.03 -22.01
C PHE A 246 19.40 4.63 -23.14
N TYR A 247 18.89 4.45 -24.35
CA TYR A 247 19.35 5.10 -25.57
C TYR A 247 18.29 6.06 -26.08
N ARG A 248 18.71 7.23 -26.58
CA ARG A 248 17.79 8.29 -27.02
C ARG A 248 17.21 8.10 -28.43
N GLY A 249 17.86 7.31 -29.29
CA GLY A 249 17.58 7.22 -30.74
C GLY A 249 18.65 7.92 -31.61
N LYS A 250 18.81 7.48 -32.87
CA LYS A 250 19.77 8.10 -33.81
C LYS A 250 19.36 9.53 -34.15
N ASN A 251 18.05 9.75 -34.33
CA ASN A 251 17.44 11.00 -34.75
C ASN A 251 16.87 11.84 -33.60
N TYR A 252 17.53 11.85 -32.44
CA TYR A 252 17.01 12.57 -31.28
C TYR A 252 16.96 14.09 -31.50
N VAL A 253 15.75 14.64 -31.39
CA VAL A 253 15.49 16.08 -31.35
C VAL A 253 14.95 16.43 -29.97
N GLN A 254 15.49 17.49 -29.36
CA GLN A 254 15.02 17.94 -28.06
C GLN A 254 13.54 18.34 -28.15
N PRO A 255 12.64 17.72 -27.36
CA PRO A 255 11.22 18.04 -27.41
C PRO A 255 10.97 19.46 -26.90
N LYS A 256 10.03 20.18 -27.54
CA LYS A 256 9.62 21.53 -27.10
C LYS A 256 9.07 21.52 -25.68
N VAL A 257 8.35 20.45 -25.32
CA VAL A 257 7.86 20.20 -23.96
C VAL A 257 8.71 19.08 -23.35
N MET A 258 9.62 19.47 -22.44
CA MET A 258 10.60 18.55 -21.86
C MET A 258 10.02 17.58 -20.82
N SER A 259 8.89 17.92 -20.20
CA SER A 259 8.19 17.06 -19.25
C SER A 259 6.79 16.78 -19.81
N PRO A 260 6.49 15.54 -20.21
CA PRO A 260 5.19 15.23 -20.78
C PRO A 260 4.05 15.54 -19.80
N PRO A 261 2.91 16.09 -20.28
CA PRO A 261 1.77 16.45 -19.42
C PRO A 261 1.06 15.22 -18.84
N ASP A 262 1.27 14.04 -19.43
CA ASP A 262 0.73 12.75 -18.95
C ASP A 262 1.39 12.27 -17.64
N THR A 263 2.45 12.94 -17.19
CA THR A 263 3.18 12.55 -15.97
C THR A 263 2.59 13.16 -14.70
N LEU A 264 2.74 12.44 -13.58
CA LEU A 264 2.42 12.98 -12.27
C LEU A 264 3.39 14.10 -11.87
N SER A 265 2.87 15.10 -11.15
CA SER A 265 3.71 16.10 -10.47
C SER A 265 4.53 15.46 -9.34
N LYS A 266 5.66 16.09 -8.96
CA LYS A 266 6.56 15.62 -7.90
C LYS A 266 5.87 15.32 -6.55
N GLN A 267 4.90 16.15 -6.17
CA GLN A 267 4.14 15.97 -4.91
C GLN A 267 3.15 14.81 -5.03
N LYS A 268 2.37 14.76 -6.12
CA LYS A 268 1.42 13.67 -6.39
C LYS A 268 2.11 12.30 -6.46
N ALA A 269 3.29 12.22 -7.08
CA ALA A 269 4.08 10.99 -7.13
C ALA A 269 4.49 10.50 -5.73
N LEU A 270 4.86 11.41 -4.81
CA LEU A 270 5.15 11.06 -3.43
C LEU A 270 3.90 10.59 -2.66
N GLU A 271 2.74 11.19 -2.93
CA GLU A 271 1.46 10.76 -2.35
C GLU A 271 1.05 9.37 -2.83
N LYS A 272 1.17 9.10 -4.15
CA LYS A 272 0.95 7.77 -4.73
C LYS A 272 1.78 6.71 -4.00
N TYR A 273 3.08 6.95 -3.84
CA TYR A 273 3.97 6.05 -3.08
C TYR A 273 3.49 5.81 -1.63
N ARG A 274 3.04 6.85 -0.92
CA ARG A 274 2.51 6.71 0.45
C ARG A 274 1.25 5.83 0.49
N TYR A 275 0.37 5.97 -0.49
CA TYR A 275 -0.83 5.15 -0.60
C TYR A 275 -0.49 3.70 -0.92
N GLU A 276 0.43 3.44 -1.85
CA GLU A 276 0.91 2.09 -2.15
C GLU A 276 1.52 1.41 -0.92
N GLN A 277 2.41 2.10 -0.20
CA GLN A 277 3.00 1.57 1.03
C GLN A 277 1.93 1.26 2.10
N SER A 278 0.93 2.14 2.24
CA SER A 278 -0.18 1.87 3.15
C SER A 278 -1.07 0.72 2.67
N LEU A 279 -1.20 0.51 1.35
CA LEU A 279 -1.97 -0.58 0.77
C LEU A 279 -1.29 -1.91 1.06
N GLU A 280 0.01 -2.03 0.78
CA GLU A 280 0.79 -3.24 1.07
C GLU A 280 0.72 -3.65 2.54
N HIS A 281 0.88 -2.68 3.45
CA HIS A 281 0.77 -2.96 4.87
C HIS A 281 -0.65 -3.40 5.26
N THR A 282 -1.67 -2.84 4.63
CA THR A 282 -3.07 -3.21 4.90
C THR A 282 -3.40 -4.59 4.33
N SER A 283 -2.93 -4.93 3.12
CA SER A 283 -3.08 -6.27 2.51
C SER A 283 -2.46 -7.36 3.39
N LYS A 284 -1.19 -7.17 3.80
CA LYS A 284 -0.51 -8.10 4.72
C LYS A 284 -1.27 -8.28 6.04
N PHE A 285 -1.87 -7.21 6.54
CA PHE A 285 -2.69 -7.27 7.75
C PHE A 285 -4.03 -7.99 7.52
N VAL A 286 -4.64 -7.86 6.34
CA VAL A 286 -5.83 -8.64 5.97
C VAL A 286 -5.50 -10.13 5.90
N GLU A 287 -4.40 -10.48 5.23
CA GLU A 287 -3.92 -11.88 5.13
C GLU A 287 -3.71 -12.51 6.51
N GLN A 288 -3.04 -11.79 7.43
CA GLN A 288 -2.85 -12.24 8.81
C GLN A 288 -4.17 -12.48 9.55
N LEU A 289 -5.17 -11.62 9.35
CA LEU A 289 -6.48 -11.76 10.00
C LEU A 289 -7.32 -12.89 9.39
N GLU A 290 -7.15 -13.17 8.10
CA GLU A 290 -7.79 -14.30 7.42
C GLU A 290 -7.22 -15.62 7.94
N GLN A 291 -5.90 -15.73 8.06
CA GLN A 291 -5.24 -16.88 8.68
C GLN A 291 -5.68 -17.07 10.15
N GLU A 292 -5.68 -16.00 10.96
CA GLU A 292 -6.14 -16.05 12.37
C GLU A 292 -7.60 -16.55 12.46
N LEU A 293 -8.45 -16.16 11.51
CA LEU A 293 -9.85 -16.59 11.46
C LEU A 293 -9.98 -18.07 11.09
N GLU A 294 -9.25 -18.52 10.07
CA GLU A 294 -9.23 -19.91 9.64
C GLU A 294 -8.72 -20.85 10.73
N ASP A 295 -7.61 -20.49 11.37
CA ASP A 295 -7.02 -21.30 12.44
C ASP A 295 -7.94 -21.40 13.65
N TYR A 296 -8.64 -20.32 14.00
CA TYR A 296 -9.69 -20.36 15.02
C TYR A 296 -10.83 -21.29 14.64
N GLN A 297 -11.30 -21.24 13.38
CA GLN A 297 -12.38 -22.12 12.91
C GLN A 297 -11.96 -23.60 12.92
N LYS A 298 -10.74 -23.91 12.49
CA LYS A 298 -10.16 -25.27 12.57
C LYS A 298 -10.12 -25.74 14.01
N HIS A 299 -9.65 -24.90 14.94
CA HIS A 299 -9.61 -25.22 16.37
C HIS A 299 -11.02 -25.52 16.91
N VAL A 300 -12.00 -24.64 16.67
CA VAL A 300 -13.39 -24.87 17.10
C VAL A 300 -13.96 -26.16 16.52
N ALA A 301 -13.67 -26.48 15.26
CA ALA A 301 -14.12 -27.72 14.63
C ALA A 301 -13.48 -28.97 15.26
N LEU A 302 -12.18 -28.93 15.58
CA LEU A 302 -11.50 -30.04 16.26
C LEU A 302 -12.04 -30.27 17.68
N PHE A 303 -12.28 -29.19 18.43
CA PHE A 303 -12.86 -29.29 19.77
C PHE A 303 -14.26 -29.91 19.74
N LYS A 304 -15.13 -29.47 18.82
CA LYS A 304 -16.48 -30.05 18.66
C LYS A 304 -16.45 -31.54 18.29
N LYS A 305 -15.53 -31.95 17.40
CA LYS A 305 -15.36 -33.36 17.03
C LYS A 305 -14.93 -34.20 18.24
N ARG A 306 -14.03 -33.67 19.08
CA ARG A 306 -13.57 -34.35 20.29
C ARG A 306 -14.69 -34.48 21.33
N GLU A 307 -15.47 -33.42 21.55
CA GLU A 307 -16.63 -33.48 22.45
C GLU A 307 -17.68 -34.48 21.96
N GLY A 308 -17.98 -34.52 20.65
CA GLY A 308 -18.87 -35.51 20.06
C GLY A 308 -18.39 -36.96 20.27
N ALA A 309 -17.11 -37.22 20.01
CA ALA A 309 -16.52 -38.55 20.23
C ALA A 309 -16.53 -38.97 21.71
N ILE A 310 -16.32 -38.03 22.64
CA ILE A 310 -16.40 -38.30 24.08
C ILE A 310 -17.84 -38.61 24.50
N SER A 311 -18.84 -37.87 23.99
CA SER A 311 -20.24 -38.15 24.29
C SER A 311 -20.73 -39.50 23.74
N GLU A 312 -20.25 -39.91 22.56
CA GLU A 312 -20.56 -41.22 21.97
C GLU A 312 -19.91 -42.37 22.74
N GLN A 313 -18.70 -42.17 23.31
CA GLN A 313 -18.06 -43.17 24.16
C GLN A 313 -18.80 -43.37 25.49
N ILE A 314 -19.24 -42.28 26.12
CA ILE A 314 -20.00 -42.34 27.40
C ILE A 314 -21.34 -43.05 27.20
N SER A 315 -22.06 -42.80 26.10
CA SER A 315 -23.33 -43.49 25.82
C SER A 315 -23.19 -44.98 25.51
N ASN A 316 -22.03 -45.43 25.02
CA ASN A 316 -21.79 -46.84 24.71
C ASN A 316 -21.35 -47.64 25.96
N GLU A 317 -20.71 -47.00 26.95
CA GLU A 317 -20.31 -47.64 28.20
C GLU A 317 -21.51 -47.85 29.16
N ASP A 318 -22.49 -46.95 29.17
CA ASP A 318 -23.71 -47.10 29.99
C ASP A 318 -24.65 -48.23 29.51
N SER A 319 -24.53 -48.68 28.25
CA SER A 319 -25.33 -49.80 27.71
C SER A 319 -24.73 -51.20 27.94
N ALA A 320 -23.53 -51.31 28.53
CA ALA A 320 -22.84 -52.58 28.74
C ALA A 320 -22.94 -53.14 30.18
N VAL A 321 -23.65 -52.46 31.09
CA VAL A 321 -23.64 -52.78 32.54
C VAL A 321 -24.94 -53.47 33.03
N ASP A 322 -25.98 -53.59 32.21
CA ASP A 322 -27.29 -54.13 32.64
C ASP A 322 -27.51 -55.66 32.44
N ASP A 323 -26.50 -56.45 32.01
CA ASP A 323 -26.70 -57.88 31.69
C ASP A 323 -25.95 -58.88 32.60
N LEU A 324 -25.74 -58.54 33.87
CA LEU A 324 -25.16 -59.46 34.87
C LEU A 324 -25.86 -59.38 36.25
N THR A 325 -27.19 -59.48 36.32
CA THR A 325 -27.89 -59.82 37.58
C THR A 325 -29.16 -60.66 37.38
N THR A 326 -29.03 -61.89 36.90
CA THR A 326 -30.00 -62.96 37.23
C THR A 326 -29.28 -64.29 37.27
N ASN A 327 -28.84 -64.69 38.47
CA ASN A 327 -28.68 -66.08 38.87
C ASN A 327 -28.82 -66.12 40.39
N SER A 328 -30.06 -66.21 40.85
CA SER A 328 -30.39 -66.66 42.20
C SER A 328 -31.56 -67.63 42.10
N ASP A 329 -31.28 -68.84 42.53
CA ASP A 329 -32.17 -69.78 43.21
C ASP A 329 -33.17 -70.58 42.37
N THR A 330 -32.87 -71.86 42.19
CA THR A 330 -33.88 -72.92 42.28
C THR A 330 -33.23 -74.27 42.68
N ASP A 331 -33.73 -74.77 43.82
CA ASP A 331 -33.74 -76.13 44.41
C ASP A 331 -32.46 -76.87 44.81
#